data_AF-A0A9C8TWX9-F1
#
_entry.id   AF-A0A9C8TWX9-F1
#
_cell.length_a   1.000
_cell.length_b   1.000
_cell.length_c   1.000
_cell.angle_alpha   90.00
_cell.angle_beta   90.00
_cell.angle_gamma   90.00
#
_symmetry.space_group_name_H-M   'P 1'
#
loop_
_entity.id
_entity.type
_entity.pdbx_description
1 polymer ?
#
loop_
_entity_poly.entity_id
_entity_poly.type
_entity_poly.pdbx_seq_one_letter_code
_entity_poly.pdbx_strand_id
1 'polypeptide(L)'
;MFTKRNHVMLLALFVVGAFGVGLLVGCGDKGAKSTEAKAPATEVVINSACPMMGTAMDPAKVSADLTREFKGKKIGFCCAKCPVAWDKLSDEEKDAKLAETES
;
A
#
# COMPACT_ATOMS: atom_id res chain seq x y z
N MET A 1 24.04 -1.52 -14.11
CA MET A 1 23.75 -0.71 -15.33
C MET A 1 22.26 -0.43 -15.34
N PHE A 2 21.84 0.69 -14.74
CA PHE A 2 21.50 1.95 -15.43
C PHE A 2 20.00 2.06 -15.75
N THR A 3 19.25 2.49 -14.74
CA THR A 3 18.04 3.30 -14.82
C THR A 3 18.08 4.28 -15.99
N LYS A 4 17.15 4.17 -16.95
CA LYS A 4 16.57 5.28 -17.77
C LYS A 4 15.76 4.72 -18.94
N ARG A 5 14.48 5.07 -19.00
CA ARG A 5 13.75 5.52 -20.21
C ARG A 5 12.27 5.80 -19.89
N ASN A 6 12.07 6.63 -18.86
CA ASN A 6 10.94 7.55 -18.81
C ASN A 6 11.40 8.82 -19.55
N HIS A 7 10.52 9.44 -20.34
CA HIS A 7 10.73 10.56 -21.29
C HIS A 7 10.96 10.18 -22.76
N VAL A 8 9.92 9.68 -23.43
CA VAL A 8 9.68 9.98 -24.86
C VAL A 8 8.18 10.09 -25.08
N MET A 9 7.75 11.17 -25.77
CA MET A 9 6.39 11.53 -26.22
C MET A 9 5.47 12.12 -25.14
N LEU A 10 5.25 13.43 -25.00
CA LEU A 10 5.17 14.52 -25.99
C LEU A 10 4.15 14.21 -27.08
N LEU A 11 2.89 14.65 -26.87
CA LEU A 11 1.81 14.93 -27.84
C LEU A 11 0.62 15.45 -27.02
N ALA A 12 0.44 16.76 -26.82
CA ALA A 12 -0.19 17.73 -27.73
C ALA A 12 -1.74 17.71 -27.70
N LEU A 13 -2.31 18.93 -27.72
CA LEU A 13 -3.66 19.33 -28.12
C LEU A 13 -4.73 19.43 -27.00
N PHE A 14 -5.08 20.66 -26.58
CA PHE A 14 -6.29 21.43 -26.97
C PHE A 14 -7.59 20.80 -26.40
N VAL A 15 -8.50 21.48 -25.70
CA VAL A 15 -9.49 22.43 -26.23
C VAL A 15 -10.27 23.08 -25.06
N VAL A 16 -10.33 24.42 -25.08
CA VAL A 16 -11.46 25.35 -24.78
C VAL A 16 -12.75 24.79 -24.14
N GLY A 17 -13.31 25.51 -23.15
CA GLY A 17 -14.77 25.76 -23.15
C GLY A 17 -15.52 25.85 -21.82
N ALA A 18 -16.17 27.01 -21.62
CA ALA A 18 -17.43 27.27 -20.92
C ALA A 18 -17.50 26.99 -19.40
N PHE A 19 -17.51 28.02 -18.54
CA PHE A 19 -18.70 28.80 -18.16
C PHE A 19 -19.96 27.94 -17.95
N GLY A 20 -20.33 27.71 -16.69
CA GLY A 20 -21.55 27.02 -16.31
C GLY A 20 -21.82 27.14 -14.82
N VAL A 21 -22.15 28.35 -14.36
CA VAL A 21 -22.76 28.59 -13.04
C VAL A 21 -24.14 27.91 -13.05
N GLY A 22 -24.32 26.91 -12.20
CA GLY A 22 -25.58 26.18 -12.02
C GLY A 22 -25.82 25.88 -10.55
N LEU A 23 -26.40 26.86 -9.85
CA LEU A 23 -27.06 26.67 -8.55
C LEU A 23 -28.39 25.95 -8.78
N LEU A 24 -28.52 24.71 -8.28
CA LEU A 24 -29.82 24.11 -7.97
C LEU A 24 -29.76 23.38 -6.63
N VAL A 25 -30.59 23.92 -5.73
CA VAL A 25 -31.03 23.40 -4.43
C VAL A 25 -31.72 22.04 -4.60
N GLY A 26 -31.41 21.07 -3.72
CA GLY A 26 -32.14 19.82 -3.60
C GLY A 26 -31.80 19.09 -2.29
N CYS A 27 -32.80 18.96 -1.42
CA CYS A 27 -32.73 18.46 -0.05
C CYS A 27 -32.82 16.92 0.00
N GLY A 28 -31.90 16.29 0.76
CA GLY A 28 -32.06 15.07 1.57
C GLY A 28 -32.61 13.79 0.94
N ASP A 29 -31.79 12.73 0.92
CA ASP A 29 -32.25 11.38 1.26
C ASP A 29 -31.06 10.44 1.58
N LYS A 30 -31.14 9.84 2.76
CA LYS A 30 -30.80 8.44 3.08
C LYS A 30 -29.55 7.85 2.42
N GLY A 31 -28.48 7.75 3.23
CA GLY A 31 -27.68 6.54 3.36
C GLY A 31 -27.17 5.89 2.07
N ALA A 32 -26.05 6.39 1.57
CA ALA A 32 -25.13 5.57 0.80
C ALA A 32 -23.99 5.15 1.72
N LYS A 33 -24.19 3.97 2.30
CA LYS A 33 -23.18 3.08 2.86
C LYS A 33 -21.85 3.26 2.10
N SER A 34 -20.83 3.82 2.75
CA SER A 34 -19.43 3.62 2.35
C SER A 34 -19.15 2.13 2.44
N THR A 35 -19.45 1.43 1.36
CA THR A 35 -18.77 0.19 1.00
C THR A 35 -18.06 0.52 -0.29
N GLU A 36 -17.08 1.42 -0.19
CA GLU A 36 -15.94 1.34 -1.08
C GLU A 36 -15.26 0.03 -0.71
N ALA A 37 -15.54 -1.00 -1.51
CA ALA A 37 -14.71 -2.19 -1.56
C ALA A 37 -13.31 -1.69 -1.94
N LYS A 38 -12.51 -1.40 -0.91
CA LYS A 38 -11.09 -1.09 -0.98
C LYS A 38 -10.48 -2.14 -1.89
N ALA A 39 -10.18 -1.75 -3.13
CA ALA A 39 -9.34 -2.54 -4.01
C ALA A 39 -8.10 -2.93 -3.19
N PRO A 40 -7.66 -4.19 -3.19
CA PRO A 40 -6.47 -4.56 -2.45
C PRO A 40 -5.32 -3.79 -3.10
N ALA A 41 -4.96 -2.66 -2.49
CA ALA A 41 -3.72 -1.96 -2.80
C ALA A 41 -2.65 -3.03 -2.61
N THR A 42 -2.16 -3.51 -3.74
CA THR A 42 -1.18 -4.58 -3.82
C THR A 42 0.14 -3.93 -3.45
N GLU A 43 0.25 -3.59 -2.17
CA GLU A 43 1.42 -2.93 -1.64
C GLU A 43 2.48 -3.99 -1.52
N VAL A 44 3.39 -3.98 -2.49
CA VAL A 44 4.50 -4.92 -2.56
C VAL A 44 5.35 -4.71 -1.31
N VAL A 45 5.30 -5.69 -0.42
CA VAL A 45 6.17 -5.74 0.75
C VAL A 45 7.56 -6.23 0.33
N ILE A 46 8.58 -5.79 1.06
CA ILE A 46 9.99 -6.10 0.75
C ILE A 46 10.37 -7.55 1.03
N ASN A 47 9.65 -8.21 1.93
CA ASN A 47 9.98 -9.53 2.44
C ASN A 47 9.10 -10.63 1.82
N SER A 48 9.74 -11.71 1.37
CA SER A 48 9.08 -12.90 0.80
C SER A 48 8.83 -14.00 1.86
N ALA A 49 9.22 -13.75 3.10
CA ALA A 49 8.94 -14.61 4.25
C ALA A 49 8.56 -13.76 5.46
N CYS A 50 7.75 -14.32 6.36
CA CYS A 50 7.33 -13.65 7.58
C CYS A 50 8.53 -13.48 8.52
N PRO A 51 8.95 -12.25 8.87
CA PRO A 51 10.14 -12.04 9.70
C PRO A 51 9.92 -12.54 11.13
N MET A 52 8.67 -12.69 11.58
CA MET A 52 8.37 -13.23 12.91
C MET A 52 8.55 -14.75 13.00
N MET A 53 8.27 -15.49 11.92
CA MET A 53 8.15 -16.96 11.94
C MET A 53 8.95 -17.69 10.86
N GLY A 54 9.56 -16.98 9.92
CA GLY A 54 10.27 -17.54 8.77
C GLY A 54 9.36 -18.20 7.71
N THR A 55 8.03 -18.08 7.85
CA THR A 55 7.09 -18.71 6.91
C THR A 55 7.11 -17.99 5.57
N ALA A 56 7.40 -18.72 4.49
CA ALA A 56 7.34 -18.18 3.13
C ALA A 56 5.94 -17.65 2.81
N MET A 57 5.87 -16.48 2.17
CA MET A 57 4.63 -15.83 1.78
C MET A 57 4.80 -15.01 0.51
N ASP A 58 3.70 -14.79 -0.18
CA ASP A 58 3.72 -14.06 -1.44
C ASP A 58 3.61 -12.55 -1.14
N PRO A 59 4.67 -11.74 -1.38
CA PRO A 59 4.67 -10.32 -1.09
C PRO A 59 3.62 -9.52 -1.89
N ALA A 60 3.13 -10.07 -3.01
CA ALA A 60 2.08 -9.47 -3.81
C ALA A 60 0.66 -9.82 -3.30
N LYS A 61 0.52 -10.71 -2.32
CA LYS A 61 -0.79 -11.13 -1.77
C LYS A 61 -1.01 -10.74 -0.33
N VAL A 62 -0.08 -10.00 0.28
CA VAL A 62 -0.23 -9.52 1.65
C VAL A 62 -1.17 -8.32 1.67
N SER A 63 -2.26 -8.42 2.43
CA SER A 63 -3.18 -7.30 2.66
C SER A 63 -2.49 -6.20 3.46
N ALA A 64 -2.78 -4.93 3.17
CA ALA A 64 -2.21 -3.78 3.89
C ALA A 64 -2.39 -3.85 5.42
N ASP A 65 -3.47 -4.47 5.91
CA ASP A 65 -3.75 -4.64 7.35
C ASP A 65 -2.79 -5.63 8.02
N LEU A 66 -2.12 -6.47 7.22
CA LEU A 66 -1.05 -7.39 7.61
C LEU A 66 0.32 -6.82 7.26
N THR A 67 0.44 -5.51 7.07
CA THR A 67 1.72 -4.84 6.81
C THR A 67 2.04 -3.78 7.85
N ARG A 68 3.34 -3.52 8.07
CA ARG A 68 3.83 -2.39 8.88
C ARG A 68 4.91 -1.63 8.14
N GLU A 69 4.93 -0.32 8.33
CA GLU A 69 6.02 0.53 7.87
C GLU A 69 7.16 0.52 8.88
N PHE A 70 8.36 0.23 8.43
CA PHE A 70 9.56 0.21 9.25
C PHE A 70 10.76 0.68 8.42
N LYS A 71 11.48 1.70 8.91
CA LYS A 71 12.62 2.32 8.22
C LYS A 71 12.31 2.70 6.75
N GLY A 72 11.08 3.19 6.49
CA GLY A 72 10.63 3.58 5.15
C GLY A 72 10.34 2.40 4.19
N LYS A 73 10.34 1.16 4.69
CA LYS A 73 9.98 -0.05 3.95
C LYS A 73 8.68 -0.64 4.47
N LYS A 74 7.91 -1.31 3.59
CA LYS A 74 6.71 -2.06 3.97
C LYS A 74 7.03 -3.51 4.21
N ILE A 75 6.70 -3.97 5.41
CA ILE A 75 6.93 -5.33 5.87
C ILE A 75 5.59 -6.04 5.92
N GLY A 76 5.51 -7.17 5.25
CA GLY A 76 4.35 -8.04 5.30
C GLY A 76 4.46 -9.08 6.40
N PHE A 77 3.30 -9.56 6.84
CA PHE A 77 3.20 -10.64 7.80
C PHE A 77 2.21 -11.70 7.34
N CYS A 78 2.49 -12.96 7.69
CA CYS A 78 1.62 -14.07 7.34
C CYS A 78 0.31 -14.12 8.16
N CYS A 79 0.21 -13.35 9.27
CA CYS A 79 -0.87 -13.47 10.23
C CYS A 79 -1.27 -12.14 10.87
N ALA A 80 -2.55 -11.96 11.22
CA ALA A 80 -3.04 -10.72 11.85
C ALA A 80 -2.48 -10.45 13.26
N LYS A 81 -1.96 -11.47 13.94
CA LYS A 81 -1.30 -11.31 15.25
C LYS A 81 0.16 -10.86 15.13
N CYS A 82 0.76 -11.08 13.97
CA CYS A 82 2.18 -10.85 13.71
C CYS A 82 2.53 -9.34 13.74
N PRO A 83 1.75 -8.41 13.15
CA PRO A 83 1.95 -6.97 13.31
C PRO A 83 1.93 -6.52 14.78
N VAL A 84 1.01 -7.07 15.58
CA VAL A 84 0.89 -6.69 17.01
C VAL A 84 2.11 -7.14 17.80
N ALA A 85 2.63 -8.34 17.52
CA ALA A 85 3.86 -8.81 18.13
C ALA A 85 5.07 -8.01 17.64
N TRP A 86 5.11 -7.67 16.35
CA TRP A 86 6.12 -6.83 15.74
C TRP A 86 6.23 -5.46 16.42
N ASP A 87 5.10 -4.79 16.69
CA ASP A 87 5.07 -3.48 17.34
C ASP A 87 5.63 -3.50 18.77
N LYS A 88 5.70 -4.68 19.41
CA LYS A 88 6.28 -4.86 20.75
C LYS A 88 7.79 -5.10 20.74
N LEU A 89 8.37 -5.42 19.58
CA LEU A 89 9.81 -5.65 19.45
C LEU A 89 10.56 -4.32 19.42
N SER A 90 11.81 -4.36 19.88
CA SER A 90 12.74 -3.25 19.71
C SER A 90 13.17 -3.14 18.25
N ASP A 91 13.61 -1.96 17.82
CA ASP A 91 14.01 -1.76 16.43
C ASP A 91 15.21 -2.62 16.01
N GLU A 92 16.07 -2.98 16.96
CA GLU A 92 17.18 -3.91 16.77
C GLU A 92 16.70 -5.35 16.48
N GLU A 93 15.70 -5.82 17.23
CA GLU A 93 15.11 -7.15 17.04
C GLU A 93 14.36 -7.24 15.71
N LYS A 94 13.65 -6.17 15.35
CA LYS A 94 12.97 -6.02 14.05
C LYS A 94 13.96 -6.12 12.90
N ASP A 95 15.08 -5.41 12.97
CA ASP A 95 16.11 -5.45 11.94
C ASP A 95 16.72 -6.84 11.78
N ALA A 96 17.05 -7.49 12.91
CA ALA A 96 17.58 -8.86 12.90
C ALA A 96 16.61 -9.82 12.21
N LYS A 97 15.32 -9.75 12.56
CA LYS A 97 14.26 -10.60 12.00
C LYS A 97 14.01 -10.35 10.50
N LEU A 98 14.15 -9.11 10.04
CA LEU A 98 14.06 -8.77 8.62
C LEU A 98 15.25 -9.25 7.82
N ALA A 99 16.47 -9.06 8.33
CA ALA A 99 17.71 -9.43 7.66
C ALA A 99 17.73 -10.93 7.32
N GLU A 100 17.18 -11.77 8.20
CA GLU A 100 17.02 -13.22 7.96
C GLU A 100 16.10 -13.54 6.76
N THR A 101 15.21 -12.63 6.38
CA THR A 101 14.19 -12.84 5.32
C THR A 101 14.42 -12.03 4.04
N GLU A 102 15.34 -11.05 4.06
CA GLU A 102 15.75 -10.25 2.89
C GLU A 102 16.98 -10.83 2.14
N SER A 103 17.46 -12.01 2.54
CA SER A 103 18.67 -12.66 2.02
C SER A 103 18.42 -13.58 0.82
#